data_AF-A0A968G0D6-F1
#
_entry.id   AF-A0A968G0D6-F1
#
_cell.length_a   1.000
_cell.length_b   1.000
_cell.length_c   1.000
_cell.angle_alpha   90.00
_cell.angle_beta   90.00
_cell.angle_gamma   90.00
#
_symmetry.space_group_name_H-M   'P 1'
#
loop_
_entity.id
_entity.type
_entity.pdbx_description
1 polymer ?
#
loop_
_entity_poly.entity_id
_entity_poly.type
_entity_poly.pdbx_seq_one_letter_code
_entity_poly.pdbx_strand_id
1 'polypeptide(L)'
;ITKKVGEQGKLYGSVTAQEICSRLQDQGVEVDRRKIQLSEPIKALGEFQVPVKLHAEVMAQIKVKVVPEEAPEKKEEAQPESDAPADAAAEATGKTPETEQTEKESS
;
A
#
# COMPACT_ATOMS: atom_id res chain seq x y z
N ILE A 1 -4.92 -8.00 -14.38
CA ILE A 1 -4.11 -8.10 -15.62
C ILE A 1 -4.22 -9.53 -16.13
N THR A 2 -4.68 -9.74 -17.37
CA THR A 2 -4.76 -11.05 -18.02
C THR A 2 -3.48 -11.34 -18.81
N LYS A 3 -2.88 -12.52 -18.64
CA LYS A 3 -1.67 -12.93 -19.36
C LYS A 3 -1.68 -14.43 -19.68
N LYS A 4 -0.95 -14.79 -20.74
CA LYS A 4 -0.64 -16.18 -21.07
C LYS A 4 0.45 -16.73 -20.14
N VAL A 5 0.27 -17.97 -19.74
CA VAL A 5 1.09 -18.63 -18.70
C VAL A 5 1.63 -19.89 -19.31
N GLY A 6 2.93 -20.12 -19.12
CA GLY A 6 3.59 -21.33 -19.58
C GLY A 6 3.46 -22.47 -18.60
N GLU A 7 3.87 -23.65 -19.06
CA GLU A 7 3.98 -24.84 -18.22
C GLU A 7 4.89 -24.52 -17.01
N GLN A 8 4.45 -24.92 -15.81
CA GLN A 8 5.02 -24.59 -14.49
C GLN A 8 4.63 -23.25 -13.85
N GLY A 9 3.60 -22.55 -14.34
CA GLY A 9 3.06 -21.37 -13.65
C GLY A 9 3.90 -20.10 -13.78
N LYS A 10 4.82 -20.09 -14.76
CA LYS A 10 5.59 -18.90 -15.15
C LYS A 10 4.83 -18.11 -16.21
N LEU A 11 4.80 -16.79 -16.07
CA LEU A 11 4.22 -15.92 -17.09
C LEU A 11 5.07 -15.95 -18.36
N TYR A 12 4.43 -16.00 -19.53
CA TYR A 12 5.08 -15.71 -20.81
C TYR A 12 5.32 -14.20 -20.91
N GLY A 13 6.32 -13.72 -20.17
CA GLY A 13 6.68 -12.30 -20.09
C GLY A 13 6.97 -11.84 -18.66
N SER A 14 6.93 -10.53 -18.45
CA SER A 14 7.15 -9.91 -17.15
C SER A 14 6.21 -8.72 -17.00
N VAL A 15 5.48 -8.63 -15.89
CA VAL A 15 4.69 -7.44 -15.57
C VAL A 15 5.64 -6.45 -14.90
N THR A 16 5.87 -5.33 -15.59
CA THR A 16 6.76 -4.25 -15.12
C THR A 16 5.93 -3.07 -14.60
N ALA A 17 6.59 -2.13 -13.92
CA ALA A 17 5.96 -0.91 -13.44
C ALA A 17 5.30 -0.10 -14.58
N GLN A 18 5.86 -0.14 -15.79
CA GLN A 18 5.26 0.50 -16.96
C GLN A 18 3.93 -0.15 -17.35
N GLU A 19 3.83 -1.48 -17.30
CA GLU A 19 2.60 -2.17 -17.65
C GLU A 19 1.51 -1.94 -16.60
N ILE A 20 1.88 -1.89 -15.32
CA ILE A 20 0.97 -1.51 -14.22
C ILE A 20 0.48 -0.07 -14.42
N CYS A 21 1.38 0.86 -14.74
CA CYS A 21 1.05 2.26 -15.02
C CYS A 21 0.03 2.42 -16.15
N SER A 22 0.24 1.78 -17.31
CA SER A 22 -0.75 1.82 -18.40
C SER A 22 -2.11 1.28 -17.97
N ARG A 23 -2.15 0.17 -17.22
CA ARG A 23 -3.42 -0.41 -16.76
C ARG A 23 -4.14 0.46 -15.75
N LEU A 24 -3.41 1.18 -14.90
CA LEU A 24 -3.98 2.15 -13.97
C LEU A 24 -4.50 3.38 -14.72
N GLN A 25 -3.78 3.84 -15.74
CA GLN A 25 -4.23 4.93 -16.61
C GLN A 25 -5.52 4.56 -17.36
N ASP A 26 -5.64 3.33 -17.86
CA ASP A 26 -6.87 2.80 -18.48
C ASP A 26 -8.07 2.84 -17.50
N GLN A 27 -7.81 2.74 -16.19
CA GLN A 27 -8.83 2.84 -15.14
C GLN A 27 -9.08 4.27 -14.66
N GLY A 28 -8.42 5.27 -15.27
CA GLY A 28 -8.54 6.69 -14.91
C GLY A 28 -7.66 7.12 -13.75
N VAL A 29 -6.66 6.31 -13.36
CA VAL A 29 -5.71 6.63 -12.28
C VAL A 29 -4.34 6.99 -12.88
N GLU A 30 -3.98 8.26 -12.83
CA GLU A 30 -2.69 8.75 -13.35
C GLU A 30 -1.58 8.56 -12.30
N VAL A 31 -0.71 7.56 -12.51
CA VAL A 31 0.46 7.27 -11.67
C VAL A 31 1.72 7.18 -12.51
N ASP A 32 2.77 7.90 -12.13
CA ASP A 32 4.10 7.77 -12.76
C ASP A 32 4.83 6.50 -12.35
N ARG A 33 5.53 5.86 -13.30
CA ARG A 33 6.41 4.71 -13.02
C ARG A 33 7.49 4.96 -11.95
N ARG A 34 7.89 6.21 -11.72
CA ARG A 34 8.86 6.61 -10.68
C ARG A 34 8.26 6.58 -9.27
N LYS A 35 6.94 6.70 -9.18
CA LYS A 35 6.17 6.68 -7.93
C LYS A 35 5.81 5.25 -7.50
N ILE A 36 5.87 4.29 -8.42
CA ILE A 36 5.60 2.88 -8.18
C ILE A 36 6.84 2.23 -7.57
N GLN A 37 6.74 1.75 -6.33
CA GLN A 37 7.81 1.00 -5.68
C GLN A 37 7.70 -0.48 -6.05
N LEU A 38 8.19 -0.81 -7.25
CA LEU A 38 8.30 -2.20 -7.73
C LEU A 38 9.77 -2.63 -7.70
N SER A 39 10.16 -3.42 -6.70
CA SER A 39 11.55 -3.90 -6.55
C SER A 39 11.93 -4.92 -7.61
N GLU A 40 11.01 -5.81 -7.99
CA GLU A 40 11.24 -6.85 -8.99
C GLU A 40 10.05 -6.99 -9.94
N PRO A 41 10.29 -7.21 -11.25
CA PRO A 41 9.22 -7.46 -12.21
C PRO A 41 8.52 -8.79 -11.92
N ILE A 42 7.19 -8.80 -12.04
CA ILE A 42 6.38 -9.97 -11.69
C ILE A 42 6.41 -10.98 -12.85
N LYS A 43 6.89 -12.19 -12.57
CA LYS A 43 6.99 -13.31 -13.53
C LYS A 43 6.13 -14.52 -13.14
N ALA A 44 5.32 -14.36 -12.09
CA ALA A 44 4.45 -15.40 -11.57
C ALA A 44 2.99 -14.92 -11.56
N LEU A 45 2.08 -15.88 -11.65
CA LEU A 45 0.65 -15.63 -11.40
C LEU A 45 0.39 -15.41 -9.91
N GLY A 46 -0.66 -14.63 -9.62
CA GLY A 46 -1.11 -14.40 -8.25
C GLY A 46 -1.47 -12.96 -7.98
N GLU A 47 -1.50 -12.63 -6.69
CA GLU A 47 -1.85 -11.31 -6.18
C GLU A 47 -0.61 -10.66 -5.59
N PHE A 48 -0.27 -9.47 -6.08
CA PHE A 48 0.92 -8.73 -5.69
C PHE A 48 0.51 -7.36 -5.16
N GLN A 49 1.02 -6.99 -3.98
CA GLN A 49 0.78 -5.68 -3.40
C GLN A 49 1.94 -4.75 -3.78
N VAL A 50 1.61 -3.65 -4.46
CA VAL A 50 2.61 -2.68 -4.92
C VAL A 50 2.32 -1.33 -4.28
N PRO A 51 3.22 -0.80 -3.44
CA PRO A 51 3.09 0.52 -2.87
C PRO A 51 3.37 1.60 -3.92
N VAL A 52 2.53 2.63 -3.93
CA VAL A 52 2.61 3.78 -4.83
C VAL A 52 2.61 5.06 -4.01
N LYS A 53 3.64 5.87 -4.22
CA LYS A 53 3.78 7.19 -3.59
C LYS A 53 3.09 8.24 -4.45
N LEU A 54 1.86 8.62 -4.11
CA LEU A 54 1.15 9.68 -4.84
C LEU A 54 1.82 11.04 -4.61
N HIS A 55 2.09 11.36 -3.35
CA HIS A 55 2.74 12.59 -2.87
C HIS A 55 3.61 12.33 -1.64
N ALA A 56 4.33 13.35 -1.16
CA ALA A 56 5.29 13.25 -0.05
C ALA A 56 4.67 12.67 1.24
N GLU A 57 3.37 12.90 1.46
CA GLU A 57 2.65 12.47 2.67
C GLU A 57 1.67 11.31 2.42
N VAL A 58 1.43 10.92 1.16
CA VAL A 58 0.40 9.92 0.83
C VAL A 58 0.99 8.74 0.09
N MET A 59 0.95 7.57 0.76
CA MET A 59 1.29 6.27 0.18
C MET A 59 0.02 5.43 0.04
N ALA A 60 -0.25 4.97 -1.18
CA ALA A 60 -1.35 4.06 -1.47
C ALA A 60 -0.80 2.66 -1.77
N GLN A 61 -1.52 1.61 -1.36
CA GLN A 61 -1.15 0.23 -1.69
C GLN A 61 -2.11 -0.30 -2.75
N ILE A 62 -1.58 -0.73 -3.89
CA ILE A 62 -2.39 -1.21 -5.01
C ILE A 62 -2.25 -2.73 -5.12
N LYS A 63 -3.38 -3.44 -5.15
CA LYS A 63 -3.42 -4.90 -5.37
C LYS A 63 -3.43 -5.20 -6.87
N VAL A 64 -2.33 -5.72 -7.38
CA VAL A 64 -2.18 -6.17 -8.76
C VAL A 64 -2.44 -7.66 -8.83
N LYS A 65 -3.60 -8.05 -9.39
CA LYS A 65 -3.95 -9.45 -9.64
C LYS A 65 -3.60 -9.85 -11.06
N VAL A 66 -2.76 -10.86 -11.20
CA VAL A 66 -2.39 -11.46 -12.49
C VAL A 66 -3.14 -12.78 -12.63
N VAL A 67 -4.03 -12.83 -13.62
CA VAL A 67 -4.88 -14.00 -13.92
C VAL A 67 -4.50 -14.61 -15.27
N PRO A 68 -4.58 -15.94 -15.41
CA PRO A 68 -4.49 -16.59 -16.72
C PRO A 68 -5.68 -16.19 -17.60
N GLU A 69 -5.51 -16.29 -18.92
CA GLU A 69 -6.59 -16.11 -19.90
C GLU A 69 -7.75 -17.12 -19.71
N GLU A 70 -7.50 -18.23 -19.00
CA GLU A 70 -8.45 -19.30 -18.69
C GLU A 70 -8.64 -19.49 -17.17
N ALA A 71 -9.33 -18.58 -16.45
CA ALA A 71 -10.02 -18.87 -15.17
C ALA A 71 -10.81 -17.65 -14.64
N PRO A 72 -11.99 -17.86 -14.00
CA PRO A 72 -12.97 -16.82 -13.72
C PRO A 72 -12.66 -15.95 -12.51
N GLU A 73 -13.20 -14.72 -12.59
CA GLU A 73 -13.27 -13.70 -11.55
C GLU A 73 -13.82 -14.23 -10.22
N LYS A 74 -13.08 -14.03 -9.13
CA LYS A 74 -13.68 -13.82 -7.82
C LYS A 74 -13.34 -12.41 -7.34
N LYS A 75 -14.36 -11.57 -7.46
CA LYS A 75 -14.52 -10.26 -6.83
C LYS A 75 -14.82 -10.53 -5.36
N GLU A 76 -13.98 -10.03 -4.46
CA GLU A 76 -14.34 -9.88 -3.05
C GLU A 76 -13.88 -8.50 -2.59
N GLU A 77 -14.82 -7.84 -1.93
CA GLU A 77 -14.95 -6.41 -1.64
C GLU A 77 -14.02 -5.88 -0.56
N ALA A 78 -14.01 -4.53 -0.50
CA ALA A 78 -13.84 -3.71 0.69
C ALA A 78 -12.45 -3.66 1.36
N GLN A 79 -11.72 -2.58 1.06
CA GLN A 79 -11.07 -1.81 2.12
C GLN A 79 -11.52 -0.35 1.97
N PRO A 80 -12.65 0.05 2.56
CA PRO A 80 -12.70 1.39 3.12
C PRO A 80 -11.90 1.36 4.44
N GLU A 81 -11.40 2.54 4.84
CA GLU A 81 -10.96 2.83 6.22
C GLU A 81 -9.53 2.41 6.60
N SER A 82 -8.57 3.25 6.21
CA SER A 82 -7.53 3.69 7.16
C SER A 82 -7.12 5.12 6.82
N ASP A 83 -7.97 6.04 7.28
CA ASP A 83 -7.62 7.27 7.97
C ASP A 83 -6.23 7.87 7.67
N ALA A 84 -6.23 9.00 6.97
CA ALA A 84 -5.22 10.03 7.10
C ALA A 84 -5.86 11.38 6.70
N PRO A 85 -5.39 12.53 7.22
CA PRO A 85 -4.72 12.81 8.50
C PRO A 85 -5.21 14.14 9.14
N ALA A 86 -4.71 14.51 10.33
CA ALA A 86 -4.22 15.86 10.69
C ALA A 86 -4.50 16.30 12.15
N ASP A 87 -3.42 16.82 12.75
CA ASP A 87 -3.37 17.91 13.73
C ASP A 87 -3.65 17.65 15.21
N ALA A 88 -2.57 17.47 15.98
CA ALA A 88 -2.23 18.45 17.03
C ALA A 88 -0.77 18.25 17.45
N ALA A 89 0.03 19.27 17.14
CA ALA A 89 1.39 19.44 17.62
C ALA A 89 1.47 19.31 19.15
N ALA A 90 2.49 18.59 19.62
CA ALA A 90 2.96 18.71 21.00
C ALA A 90 4.50 18.64 21.02
N GLU A 91 5.13 19.64 20.39
CA GLU A 91 6.40 20.17 20.89
C GLU A 91 6.07 21.24 21.94
N ALA A 92 6.30 20.94 23.23
CA ALA A 92 6.71 21.91 24.25
C ALA A 92 6.95 21.20 25.60
N THR A 93 8.20 21.24 26.05
CA THR A 93 8.64 21.64 27.40
C THR A 93 8.03 20.98 28.65
N GLY A 94 8.93 20.57 29.55
CA GLY A 94 8.66 20.58 31.00
C GLY A 94 8.72 19.23 31.72
N LYS A 95 9.88 18.57 31.74
CA LYS A 95 10.15 17.51 32.73
C LYS A 95 10.68 18.14 34.01
N THR A 96 9.78 18.56 34.90
CA THR A 96 9.92 18.74 36.38
C THR A 96 8.64 19.40 36.89
N PRO A 97 7.95 18.79 37.87
CA PRO A 97 8.25 18.97 39.30
C PRO A 97 8.21 17.62 40.05
N GLU A 98 9.24 17.14 40.76
CA GLU A 98 9.68 17.49 42.13
C GLU A 98 8.60 18.05 43.08
N THR A 99 8.50 17.42 44.28
CA THR A 99 7.87 17.96 45.51
C THR A 99 6.34 17.94 45.47
N GLU A 100 5.56 17.42 46.41
CA GLU A 100 5.70 16.91 47.78
C GLU A 100 4.24 16.74 48.22
N GLN A 101 3.77 15.53 48.52
CA GLN A 101 2.57 15.32 49.36
C GLN A 101 2.68 13.93 50.00
N THR A 102 3.21 13.89 51.22
CA THR A 102 2.86 12.87 52.20
C THR A 102 2.44 13.61 53.46
N GLU A 103 1.22 14.13 53.41
CA GLU A 103 0.42 14.45 54.59
C GLU A 103 -0.35 13.14 54.89
N LYS A 104 -0.04 12.42 55.98
CA LYS A 104 -0.47 12.69 57.36
C LYS A 104 -2.00 12.65 57.49
N GLU A 105 -2.54 11.45 57.51
CA GLU A 105 -3.69 11.10 58.36
C GLU A 105 -3.24 9.91 59.20
N SER A 106 -3.14 10.12 60.52
CA SER A 106 -4.21 9.78 61.47
C SER A 106 -4.26 8.28 61.65
N SER A 107 -3.72 7.77 62.77
CA SER A 107 -4.39 7.73 64.07
C SER A 107 -4.79 6.29 64.34
#